data_AF-A0A1A9GFZ7-F1
#
_entry.id   AF-A0A1A9GFZ7-F1
#
_cell.length_a   1.000
_cell.length_b   1.000
_cell.length_c   1.000
_cell.angle_alpha   90.00
_cell.angle_beta   90.00
_cell.angle_gamma   90.00
#
_symmetry.space_group_name_H-M   'P 1'
#
loop_
_entity.id
_entity.type
_entity.pdbx_description
1 polymer ?
#
loop_
_entity_poly.entity_id
_entity_poly.type
_entity_poly.pdbx_seq_one_letter_code
_entity_poly.pdbx_strand_id
1 'polypeptide(L)'
;MTPDAPTSEDKLEMRPVYGLTQGLPKSDLESLTVDAIRTHRRLVDTADRLFQALPDTYKSGKEAGGAQHLTYIQSCMEMHAQMYVVNTLVTILGHIPKVSVN
;
A
#
# COMPACT_ATOMS: atom_id res chain seq x y z
N MET A 1 22.53 23.36 -17.82
CA MET A 1 22.24 22.34 -16.79
C MET A 1 20.84 21.84 -17.03
N THR A 2 20.70 20.72 -17.73
CA THR A 2 19.43 19.99 -17.85
C THR A 2 19.11 19.40 -16.47
N PRO A 3 17.85 19.44 -15.99
CA PRO A 3 17.53 18.76 -14.75
C PRO A 3 17.65 17.25 -14.99
N ASP A 4 18.41 16.61 -14.11
CA ASP A 4 18.61 15.17 -14.08
C ASP A 4 17.25 14.46 -14.17
N ALA A 5 17.11 13.56 -15.13
CA ALA A 5 16.01 12.62 -15.12
C ALA A 5 16.11 11.81 -13.82
N PRO A 6 15.00 11.59 -13.09
CA PRO A 6 15.04 10.82 -11.85
C PRO A 6 15.67 9.45 -12.15
N THR A 7 16.78 9.15 -11.49
CA THR A 7 17.43 7.85 -11.59
C THR A 7 16.48 6.81 -11.00
N SER A 8 16.52 5.57 -11.51
CA SER A 8 15.63 4.48 -11.07
C SER A 8 15.68 4.21 -9.55
N GLU A 9 16.71 4.72 -8.86
CA GLU A 9 16.91 4.64 -7.42
C GLU A 9 15.96 5.54 -6.61
N ASP A 10 15.46 6.64 -7.20
CA ASP A 10 14.44 7.50 -6.57
C ASP A 10 13.03 6.87 -6.59
N LYS A 11 12.86 5.76 -7.32
CA LYS A 11 11.56 5.09 -7.47
C LYS A 11 11.28 4.02 -6.41
N LEU A 12 12.28 3.67 -5.58
CA LEU A 12 12.12 2.68 -4.52
C LEU A 12 11.69 3.38 -3.23
N GLU A 13 10.37 3.53 -3.07
CA GLU A 13 9.75 4.17 -1.90
C GLU A 13 10.18 3.50 -0.57
N MET A 14 10.53 2.21 -0.58
CA MET A 14 11.02 1.46 0.58
C MET A 14 12.33 0.69 0.32
N ARG A 15 13.48 1.38 0.42
CA ARG A 15 14.83 0.76 0.31
C ARG A 15 15.02 -0.53 1.14
N PRO A 16 14.50 -0.68 2.38
CA PRO A 16 14.63 -1.93 3.12
C PRO A 16 13.98 -3.15 2.43
N VAL A 17 12.85 -2.97 1.74
CA VAL A 17 12.16 -4.06 1.02
C VAL A 17 13.01 -4.52 -0.17
N TYR A 18 13.69 -3.59 -0.84
CA TYR A 18 14.67 -3.94 -1.87
C TYR A 18 15.76 -4.85 -1.30
N GLY A 19 16.40 -4.45 -0.21
CA GLY A 19 17.45 -5.24 0.44
C GLY A 19 16.98 -6.63 0.87
N LEU A 20 15.76 -6.74 1.42
CA LEU A 20 15.18 -8.02 1.85
C LEU A 20 14.85 -8.98 0.71
N THR A 21 14.64 -8.47 -0.50
CA THR A 21 14.22 -9.26 -1.66
C THR A 21 15.34 -9.50 -2.68
N GLN A 22 16.53 -8.94 -2.45
CA GLN A 22 17.70 -9.18 -3.30
C GLN A 22 18.07 -10.67 -3.33
N GLY A 23 18.29 -11.19 -4.54
CA GLY A 23 18.70 -12.58 -4.76
C GLY A 23 17.57 -13.61 -4.69
N LEU A 24 16.33 -13.22 -4.41
CA LEU A 24 15.20 -14.15 -4.46
C LEU A 24 14.95 -14.66 -5.89
N PRO A 25 14.52 -15.92 -6.04
CA PRO A 25 13.96 -16.41 -7.30
C PRO A 25 12.78 -15.53 -7.73
N LYS A 26 12.65 -15.31 -9.05
CA LYS A 26 11.58 -14.47 -9.59
C LYS A 26 10.18 -14.98 -9.21
N SER A 27 9.99 -16.30 -9.15
CA SER A 27 8.73 -16.93 -8.72
C SER A 27 8.33 -16.55 -7.29
N ASP A 28 9.31 -16.43 -6.40
CA ASP A 28 9.08 -16.17 -4.99
C ASP A 28 8.78 -14.69 -4.79
N LEU A 29 9.52 -13.81 -5.48
CA LEU A 29 9.21 -12.38 -5.53
C LEU A 29 7.81 -12.12 -6.10
N GLU A 30 7.43 -12.81 -7.18
CA GLU A 30 6.10 -12.70 -7.78
C GLU A 30 5.01 -13.15 -6.79
N SER A 31 5.23 -14.27 -6.10
CA SER A 31 4.30 -14.77 -5.07
C SER A 31 4.12 -13.78 -3.91
N LEU A 32 5.22 -13.22 -3.39
CA LEU A 32 5.18 -12.17 -2.37
C LEU A 32 4.42 -10.92 -2.85
N THR A 33 4.62 -10.54 -4.12
CA THR A 33 3.94 -9.38 -4.72
C THR A 33 2.43 -9.63 -4.84
N VAL A 34 2.01 -10.83 -5.25
CA VAL A 34 0.59 -11.22 -5.32
C VAL A 34 -0.06 -11.15 -3.94
N ASP A 35 0.60 -11.68 -2.91
CA ASP A 35 0.05 -11.67 -1.55
C ASP A 35 0.04 -10.28 -0.91
N ALA A 36 1.03 -9.43 -1.23
CA ALA A 36 1.04 -8.04 -0.83
C ALA A 36 -0.13 -7.26 -1.46
N ILE A 37 -0.44 -7.50 -2.73
CA ILE A 37 -1.60 -6.90 -3.42
C ILE A 37 -2.92 -7.37 -2.79
N ARG A 38 -3.06 -8.68 -2.49
CA ARG A 38 -4.24 -9.22 -1.79
C ARG A 38 -4.42 -8.58 -0.41
N THR A 39 -3.31 -8.44 0.32
CA THR A 39 -3.32 -7.79 1.64
C THR A 39 -3.76 -6.34 1.53
N HIS A 40 -3.21 -5.59 0.56
CA HIS A 40 -3.62 -4.21 0.32
C HIS A 40 -5.12 -4.09 0.02
N ARG A 41 -5.68 -4.93 -0.86
CA ARG A 41 -7.13 -4.95 -1.16
C ARG A 41 -7.97 -5.18 0.10
N ARG A 42 -7.59 -6.13 0.96
CA ARG A 42 -8.28 -6.37 2.23
C ARG A 42 -8.22 -5.18 3.18
N LEU A 43 -7.10 -4.45 3.21
CA LEU A 43 -6.95 -3.23 4.01
C LEU A 43 -7.82 -2.09 3.47
N VAL A 44 -7.89 -1.92 2.14
CA VAL A 44 -8.81 -0.98 1.48
C VAL A 44 -10.25 -1.28 1.88
N ASP A 45 -10.69 -2.54 1.75
CA ASP A 45 -12.06 -2.94 2.13
C ASP A 45 -12.36 -2.68 3.61
N THR A 46 -11.36 -2.82 4.48
CA THR A 46 -11.50 -2.57 5.91
C THR A 46 -11.62 -1.08 6.20
N ALA A 47 -10.76 -0.25 5.61
CA ALA A 47 -10.81 1.19 5.73
C ALA A 47 -12.13 1.75 5.19
N ASP A 48 -12.61 1.27 4.05
CA ASP A 48 -13.91 1.68 3.49
C ASP A 48 -15.07 1.29 4.41
N ARG A 49 -15.12 0.05 4.92
CA ARG A 49 -16.15 -0.34 5.92
C ARG A 49 -16.14 0.57 7.15
N LEU A 50 -14.96 0.92 7.66
CA LEU A 50 -14.84 1.82 8.80
C LEU A 50 -15.31 3.24 8.45
N PHE A 51 -14.97 3.74 7.26
CA PHE A 51 -15.45 5.03 6.76
C PHE A 51 -16.98 5.03 6.66
N GLN A 52 -17.57 4.00 6.05
CA GLN A 52 -19.03 3.89 5.90
C GLN A 52 -19.76 3.83 7.25
N ALA A 53 -19.13 3.27 8.28
CA ALA A 53 -19.67 3.23 9.64
C ALA A 53 -19.55 4.55 10.43
N LEU A 54 -18.77 5.53 9.94
CA LEU A 54 -18.68 6.84 10.59
C LEU A 54 -20.00 7.62 10.45
N PRO A 55 -20.36 8.46 11.43
CA PRO A 55 -21.46 9.41 11.29
C PRO A 55 -21.19 10.42 10.17
N ASP A 56 -22.25 10.96 9.57
CA ASP A 56 -22.16 11.91 8.45
C ASP A 56 -21.41 13.21 8.82
N THR A 57 -21.46 13.62 10.09
CA THR A 57 -20.69 14.75 10.61
C THR A 57 -19.18 14.52 10.51
N TYR A 58 -18.70 13.30 10.75
CA TYR A 58 -17.29 12.94 10.56
C TYR A 58 -16.94 12.81 9.08
N LYS A 59 -17.79 12.15 8.27
CA LYS A 59 -17.57 12.01 6.82
C LYS A 59 -17.52 13.36 6.10
N SER A 60 -18.32 14.32 6.55
CA SER A 60 -18.31 15.70 6.03
C SER A 60 -17.24 16.61 6.65
N GLY A 61 -16.43 16.10 7.58
CA GLY A 61 -15.34 16.83 8.23
C GLY A 61 -15.79 17.87 9.26
N LYS A 62 -17.06 17.85 9.68
CA LYS A 62 -17.59 18.74 10.73
C LYS A 62 -17.14 18.34 12.14
N GLU A 63 -16.84 17.06 12.33
CA GLU A 63 -16.34 16.50 13.58
C GLU A 63 -15.02 15.74 13.37
N ALA A 64 -14.17 15.70 14.40
CA ALA A 64 -12.90 15.01 14.38
C ALA A 64 -12.53 14.46 15.77
N GLY A 65 -11.60 13.48 15.81
CA GLY A 65 -11.22 12.80 17.05
C GLY A 65 -12.20 11.72 17.52
N GLY A 66 -11.97 11.18 18.71
CA GLY A 66 -12.76 10.07 19.25
C GLY A 66 -12.34 8.70 18.73
N ALA A 67 -12.63 7.66 19.50
CA ALA A 67 -12.12 6.31 19.26
C ALA A 67 -12.47 5.78 17.85
N GLN A 68 -13.72 5.95 17.41
CA GLN A 68 -14.17 5.44 16.11
C GLN A 68 -13.43 6.11 14.92
N HIS A 69 -13.27 7.44 14.97
CA HIS A 69 -12.54 8.17 13.93
C HIS A 69 -11.04 7.82 13.94
N LEU A 70 -10.43 7.69 15.13
CA LEU A 70 -9.04 7.27 15.25
C LEU A 70 -8.82 5.85 14.71
N THR A 71 -9.75 4.91 14.93
CA THR A 71 -9.67 3.56 14.34
C THR A 71 -9.74 3.60 12.82
N TYR A 72 -10.62 4.43 12.23
CA TYR A 72 -10.64 4.65 10.77
C TYR A 72 -9.29 5.20 10.27
N ILE A 73 -8.75 6.24 10.91
CA ILE A 73 -7.46 6.83 10.55
C ILE A 73 -6.34 5.79 10.60
N GLN A 74 -6.27 4.99 11.66
CA GLN A 74 -5.28 3.91 11.80
C GLN A 74 -5.40 2.89 10.66
N SER A 75 -6.62 2.48 10.30
CA SER A 75 -6.83 1.58 9.17
C SER A 75 -6.39 2.19 7.83
N CYS A 76 -6.59 3.49 7.62
CA CYS A 76 -6.07 4.20 6.45
C CYS A 76 -4.53 4.26 6.45
N MET A 77 -3.91 4.49 7.60
CA MET A 77 -2.44 4.48 7.74
C MET A 77 -1.87 3.11 7.37
N GLU A 78 -2.47 2.02 7.86
CA GLU A 78 -2.04 0.65 7.50
C GLU A 78 -2.20 0.38 6.00
N MET A 79 -3.34 0.77 5.41
CA MET A 79 -3.59 0.64 3.98
C MET A 79 -2.53 1.38 3.14
N HIS A 80 -2.19 2.62 3.51
CA HIS A 80 -1.18 3.41 2.81
C HIS A 80 0.24 2.87 3.01
N ALA A 81 0.59 2.46 4.23
CA ALA A 81 1.88 1.81 4.51
C ALA A 81 2.07 0.56 3.65
N GLN A 82 1.02 -0.27 3.53
CA GLN A 82 1.05 -1.46 2.69
C GLN A 82 1.15 -1.11 1.19
N MET A 83 0.58 0.02 0.75
CA MET A 83 0.70 0.45 -0.65
C MET A 83 2.15 0.77 -1.04
N TYR A 84 2.94 1.35 -0.13
CA TYR A 84 4.39 1.55 -0.34
C TYR A 84 5.14 0.23 -0.50
N VAL A 85 4.74 -0.83 0.22
CA VAL A 85 5.28 -2.19 0.03
C VAL A 85 4.93 -2.70 -1.38
N VAL A 86 3.67 -2.61 -1.78
CA VAL A 86 3.20 -3.05 -3.10
C VAL A 86 3.94 -2.33 -4.23
N ASN A 87 4.03 -1.00 -4.18
CA ASN A 87 4.73 -0.20 -5.18
C ASN A 87 6.20 -0.59 -5.31
N THR A 88 6.86 -0.80 -4.18
CA THR A 88 8.27 -1.22 -4.14
C THR A 88 8.44 -2.60 -4.77
N LEU A 89 7.62 -3.59 -4.38
CA LEU A 89 7.68 -4.95 -4.92
C LEU A 89 7.38 -4.99 -6.43
N VAL A 90 6.36 -4.25 -6.89
CA VAL A 90 6.04 -4.12 -8.33
C VAL A 90 7.18 -3.48 -9.10
N THR A 91 7.84 -2.47 -8.52
CA THR A 91 9.00 -1.81 -9.14
C THR A 91 10.17 -2.78 -9.29
N ILE A 92 10.43 -3.62 -8.29
CA ILE A 92 11.49 -4.65 -8.32
C ILE A 92 11.14 -5.76 -9.33
N LEU A 93 9.88 -6.21 -9.34
CA LEU A 93 9.40 -7.25 -10.25
C LEU A 93 9.32 -6.78 -11.72
N GLY A 94 9.23 -5.48 -11.94
CA GLY A 94 9.18 -4.83 -13.25
C GLY A 94 7.81 -4.87 -13.94
N HIS A 95 6.80 -5.48 -13.32
CA HIS A 95 5.42 -5.53 -13.80
C HIS A 95 4.45 -5.81 -12.65
N ILE A 96 3.16 -5.57 -12.86
CA ILE A 96 2.10 -5.94 -11.91
C ILE A 96 1.69 -7.38 -12.24
N PRO A 97 1.82 -8.34 -11.30
CA PRO A 97 1.44 -9.72 -11.54
C PRO A 97 -0.08 -9.86 -11.62
N LYS A 98 -0.54 -10.90 -12.32
CA LYS A 98 -1.98 -11.18 -12.40
C LYS A 98 -2.48 -11.71 -11.06
N VAL A 99 -3.36 -10.95 -10.41
CA VAL A 99 -4.01 -11.34 -9.16
C VAL A 99 -5.46 -11.70 -9.44
N SER A 100 -5.81 -12.98 -9.37
CA SER A 100 -7.21 -13.42 -9.40
C SER A 100 -7.97 -12.79 -8.24
N VAL A 101 -9.13 -12.21 -8.53
CA VAL A 101 -10.14 -11.91 -7.51
C VAL A 101 -10.74 -13.24 -7.07
N ASN A 102 -10.59 -13.58 -5.79
CA ASN A 102 -11.35 -14.67 -5.18
C ASN A 102 -12.71 -14.13 -4.77
#